data_AF-A0A2G8LG65-F1
#
_entry.id   AF-A0A2G8LG65-F1
#
_cell.length_a   1.000
_cell.length_b   1.000
_cell.length_c   1.000
_cell.angle_alpha   90.00
_cell.angle_beta   90.00
_cell.angle_gamma   90.00
#
_symmetry.space_group_name_H-M   'P 1'
#
loop_
_entity.id
_entity.type
_entity.pdbx_description
1 polymer ?
#
loop_
_entity_poly.entity_id
_entity_poly.type
_entity_poly.pdbx_seq_one_letter_code
_entity_poly.pdbx_strand_id
1 'polypeptide(L)' 'MNLWDGASRCGVFVSVLLEISRIRGSKTGRLFETVLKLTGQNPHVMKSLDDYLLCHHLVQAALVEDEGKYQEVK' A
#
# COMPACT_ATOMS: atom_id res chain seq x y z
N MET A 1 11.66 4.44 15.07
CA MET A 1 10.52 3.71 14.47
C MET A 1 10.25 2.49 15.33
N ASN A 2 9.27 2.54 16.23
CA ASN A 2 9.04 1.46 17.20
C ASN A 2 8.19 0.37 16.57
N LEU A 3 8.80 -0.80 16.30
CA LEU A 3 8.21 -1.95 15.58
C LEU A 3 7.06 -2.69 16.32
N TRP A 4 6.55 -2.19 17.44
CA TRP A 4 5.68 -2.97 18.34
C TRP A 4 4.18 -2.79 18.13
N ASP A 5 3.77 -1.91 17.21
CA ASP A 5 2.35 -1.63 16.99
C ASP A 5 1.76 -2.50 15.86
N GLY A 6 1.20 -3.65 16.24
CA GLY A 6 0.64 -4.62 15.29
C GLY A 6 -0.51 -4.05 14.45
N ALA A 7 -1.30 -3.13 14.99
CA ALA A 7 -2.43 -2.53 14.27
C ALA A 7 -1.99 -1.65 13.09
N SER A 8 -0.93 -0.85 13.27
CA SER A 8 -0.37 0.01 12.23
C SER A 8 0.27 -0.80 11.10
N ARG A 9 1.03 -1.86 11.43
CA ARG A 9 1.65 -2.74 10.41
C ARG A 9 0.62 -3.53 9.61
N CYS A 10 -0.44 -4.02 10.25
CA CYS A 10 -1.55 -4.67 9.55
C CYS A 10 -2.27 -3.69 8.62
N GLY A 11 -2.48 -2.45 9.06
CA GLY A 11 -3.09 -1.40 8.24
C GLY A 11 -2.27 -1.06 6.99
N VAL A 12 -0.95 -0.94 7.13
CA VAL A 12 -0.02 -0.73 6.01
C VAL A 12 -0.09 -1.91 5.02
N PHE A 13 0.03 -3.14 5.50
CA PHE A 13 0.01 -4.33 4.65
C PHE A 13 -1.31 -4.48 3.86
N VAL A 14 -2.46 -4.31 4.53
CA VAL A 14 -3.77 -4.41 3.89
C VAL A 14 -3.96 -3.28 2.86
N SER A 15 -3.54 -2.07 3.17
CA SER A 15 -3.63 -0.93 2.25
C SER A 15 -2.82 -1.18 0.98
N VAL A 16 -1.58 -1.65 1.12
CA VAL A 16 -0.68 -1.96 0.01
C VAL A 16 -1.23 -3.11 -0.84
N LEU A 17 -1.70 -4.20 -0.22
CA LEU A 17 -2.28 -5.33 -0.95
C LEU A 17 -3.52 -4.95 -1.76
N LEU A 18 -4.46 -4.23 -1.15
CA LEU A 18 -5.67 -3.78 -1.83
C LEU A 18 -5.34 -2.88 -3.01
N GLU A 19 -4.35 -2.01 -2.84
CA GLU A 19 -3.91 -1.09 -3.88
C GLU A 19 -3.23 -1.82 -5.04
N ILE A 20 -2.31 -2.76 -4.77
CA ILE A 20 -1.68 -3.59 -5.80
C ILE A 20 -2.73 -4.41 -6.56
N SER A 21 -3.66 -5.06 -5.85
CA SER A 21 -4.75 -5.82 -6.48
C SER A 21 -5.61 -4.93 -7.38
N ARG A 22 -5.91 -3.70 -6.94
CA ARG A 22 -6.68 -2.73 -7.71
C ARG A 22 -5.92 -2.25 -8.95
N ILE A 23 -4.62 -1.94 -8.84
CA ILE A 23 -3.81 -1.50 -9.98
C ILE A 23 -3.71 -2.62 -11.03
N ARG A 24 -3.53 -3.88 -10.60
CA ARG A 24 -3.52 -5.04 -11.51
C ARG A 24 -4.85 -5.24 -12.25
N GLY A 25 -5.99 -4.98 -11.60
CA GLY A 25 -7.31 -5.12 -12.22
C GLY A 25 -7.77 -3.92 -13.05
N SER A 26 -7.37 -2.70 -12.69
CA SER A 26 -7.98 -1.46 -13.20
C SER A 26 -6.98 -0.46 -13.79
N LYS A 27 -5.65 -0.71 -13.72
CA LYS A 27 -4.57 0.22 -14.11
C LYS A 27 -4.63 1.60 -13.44
N THR A 28 -5.45 1.77 -12.40
CA THR A 28 -5.56 3.02 -11.64
C THR A 28 -5.40 2.73 -10.16
N GLY A 29 -4.44 3.42 -9.55
CA GLY A 29 -4.24 3.42 -8.11
C GLY A 29 -4.98 4.57 -7.44
N ARG A 30 -5.62 4.31 -6.31
CA ARG A 30 -6.22 5.32 -5.42
C ARG A 30 -5.88 5.03 -3.96
N LEU A 31 -4.59 4.95 -3.65
CA LEU A 31 -4.08 4.61 -2.32
C LEU A 31 -4.69 5.47 -1.21
N PHE A 32 -4.83 6.78 -1.45
CA PHE A 32 -5.44 7.69 -0.48
C PHE A 32 -6.89 7.34 -0.14
N GLU A 33 -7.72 7.01 -1.14
CA GLU A 33 -9.11 6.60 -0.90
C GLU A 33 -9.17 5.28 -0.11
N THR A 34 -8.27 4.34 -0.44
CA THR A 34 -8.13 3.06 0.26
C THR A 34 -7.79 3.26 1.73
N VAL A 35 -6.77 4.07 2.00
CA VAL A 35 -6.34 4.42 3.35
C VAL A 35 -7.43 5.15 4.12
N LEU A 36 -8.09 6.12 3.50
CA LEU A 36 -9.17 6.89 4.12
C LEU A 36 -10.34 5.98 4.53
N LYS A 37 -10.72 5.04 3.64
CA LYS A 37 -11.77 4.07 3.91
C LYS A 37 -11.41 3.15 5.08
N LEU A 38 -10.19 2.63 5.11
CA LEU A 38 -9.72 1.74 6.18
C LEU A 38 -9.60 2.49 7.52
N THR A 39 -9.16 3.74 7.49
CA THR A 39 -9.08 4.61 8.67
C THR A 39 -10.48 4.91 9.22
N GLY A 40 -11.47 5.08 8.34
CA GLY A 40 -12.87 5.22 8.74
C GLY A 40 -13.47 3.96 9.41
N GLN A 41 -12.92 2.78 9.14
CA GLN A 41 -13.31 1.52 9.78
C GLN A 41 -12.53 1.24 11.07
N ASN A 42 -11.25 1.61 11.09
CA ASN A 42 -10.39 1.46 12.26
C ASN A 42 -9.36 2.61 12.29
N PRO A 43 -9.49 3.57 13.24
CA PRO A 43 -8.60 4.72 13.34
C PRO A 43 -7.14 4.37 13.61
N HIS A 44 -6.84 3.15 14.05
CA HIS A 44 -5.49 2.68 14.34
C HIS A 44 -4.78 2.04 13.14
N VAL A 45 -5.44 1.97 11.99
CA VAL A 45 -4.88 1.44 10.73
C VAL A 45 -3.64 2.22 10.31
N MET A 46 -3.67 3.54 10.46
CA MET A 46 -2.53 4.40 10.16
C MET A 46 -2.37 5.43 11.24
N LYS A 47 -1.23 5.36 11.94
CA LYS A 47 -0.98 6.15 13.14
C LYS A 47 -0.15 7.38 12.85
N SER A 48 0.60 7.35 11.75
CA SER A 48 1.54 8.40 11.38
C SER A 48 1.55 8.66 9.88
N LEU A 49 2.07 9.82 9.51
CA LEU A 49 2.38 10.13 8.11
C LEU A 49 3.45 9.16 7.56
N ASP A 50 4.38 8.71 8.40
CA ASP A 50 5.40 7.74 8.01
C ASP A 50 4.79 6.41 7.54
N ASP A 51 3.69 5.96 8.18
CA ASP A 51 2.95 4.77 7.75
C ASP A 51 2.37 4.96 6.34
N TYR A 52 1.89 6.16 6.01
CA TYR A 52 1.36 6.49 4.69
C TYR A 52 2.45 6.51 3.62
N LEU A 53 3.57 7.17 3.93
CA LEU A 53 4.72 7.23 3.03
C LEU A 53 5.30 5.83 2.79
N LEU A 54 5.31 4.97 3.81
CA LEU A 54 5.69 3.57 3.67
C LEU A 54 4.74 2.81 2.72
N CYS A 55 3.42 2.98 2.86
CA CYS A 55 2.45 2.40 1.91
C CYS A 55 2.76 2.84 0.47
N HIS A 56 3.01 4.13 0.26
CA HIS A 56 3.30 4.68 -1.06
C HIS A 56 4.57 4.08 -1.67
N HIS A 57 5.67 4.04 -0.89
CA HIS A 57 6.93 3.44 -1.35
C HIS A 57 6.78 1.95 -1.67
N LEU A 58 6.04 1.18 -0.85
CA LEU A 58 5.82 -0.24 -1.09
C LEU A 58 4.99 -0.49 -2.35
N VAL A 59 3.93 0.30 -2.58
CA VAL A 59 3.15 0.21 -3.81
C VAL A 59 4.02 0.55 -5.02
N GLN A 60 4.80 1.63 -4.97
CA GLN A 60 5.70 1.98 -6.07
C GLN A 60 6.73 0.89 -6.35
N ALA A 61 7.38 0.33 -5.32
CA ALA A 61 8.34 -0.75 -5.47
C ALA A 61 7.70 -1.99 -6.12
N ALA A 62 6.49 -2.35 -5.69
CA ALA A 62 5.77 -3.49 -6.26
C ALA A 62 5.39 -3.29 -7.74
N LEU A 63 5.13 -2.05 -8.17
CA LEU A 63 4.85 -1.75 -9.57
C LEU A 63 6.12 -1.74 -10.44
N VAL A 64 7.23 -1.25 -9.91
CA VAL A 64 8.53 -1.27 -10.62
C VAL A 64 9.00 -2.71 -10.85
N GLU A 65 8.81 -3.60 -9.87
CA GLU A 65 9.08 -5.03 -10.07
C GLU A 65 8.17 -5.69 -11.11
N ASP A 66 6.92 -5.23 -11.23
CA ASP A 66 5.97 -5.72 -12.24
C ASP A 66 6.41 -5.30 -13.65
N GLU A 67 6.85 -4.04 -13.85
CA GLU A 67 7.40 -3.58 -15.15
C GLU A 67 8.71 -4.30 -15.53
N GLY A 68 9.58 -4.60 -14.55
CA GLY A 68 10.82 -5.36 -14.78
C GLY A 68 10.58 -6.75 -15.38
N LYS A 69 9.48 -7.41 -15.00
CA LYS A 69 9.10 -8.73 -15.54
C LYS A 69 8.63 -8.71 -16.99
N TYR A 70 8.27 -7.55 -17.53
CA TYR A 70 7.89 -7.39 -18.95
C TYR A 70 9.06 -6.94 -19.84
N GLN A 71 10.20 -6.55 -19.27
CA GLN A 71 11.40 -6.19 -20.05
C GLN A 71 12.36 -7.36 -20.30
N GLU A 72 12.30 -8.45 -19.52
CA GLU A 72 13.10 -9.67 -19.77
C GLU A 72 12.55 -10.56 -20.90
N VAL A 73 11.50 -10.12 -21.61
CA VAL A 73 10.99 -10.77 -22.82
C VAL A 73 11.23 -9.87 -24.04
N LYS A 74 12.50 -9.70 -24.42
CA LYS A 74 12.87 -9.19 -25.74
C LYS A 74 14.05 -9.97 -26.31
#